data_AF-A0A7Z0TJ41-F1
#
_entry.id   AF-A0A7Z0TJ41-F1
#
_cell.length_a   1.000
_cell.length_b   1.000
_cell.length_c   1.000
_cell.angle_alpha   90.00
_cell.angle_beta   90.00
_cell.angle_gamma   90.00
#
_symmetry.space_group_name_H-M   'P 1'
#
loop_
_entity.id
_entity.type
_entity.pdbx_description
1 polymer ?
#
loop_
_entity_poly.entity_id
_entity_poly.type
_entity_poly.pdbx_seq_one_letter_code
_entity_poly.pdbx_strand_id
1 'polypeptide(L)'
;MNIRSLTRGDGVVIGAALLLFIASFLDIADLGTNDYGFESPSAWGHLPLALGVFLGGVIGAALIVVNRCLPQPRKVAGHDLGTVGVAFTVFAFWYLLWQLLDSDGSAGAGLILGFIAALLLAGAAVAGSLVP
;
A
#
# COMPACT_ATOMS: atom_id res chain seq x y z
N MET A 1 19.91 2.32 18.35
CA MET A 1 18.54 2.53 17.85
C MET A 1 17.58 1.87 18.84
N ASN A 2 16.66 2.61 19.44
CA ASN A 2 15.80 2.12 20.53
C ASN A 2 14.40 1.83 19.95
N ILE A 3 13.95 0.56 19.95
CA ILE A 3 12.65 0.13 19.37
C ILE A 3 11.44 0.78 20.07
N ARG A 4 11.66 1.39 21.24
CA ARG A 4 10.64 2.14 22.01
C ARG A 4 10.11 3.40 21.33
N SER A 5 10.70 3.86 20.23
CA SER A 5 10.19 5.03 19.50
C SER A 5 9.09 4.70 18.49
N LEU A 6 8.78 3.41 18.22
CA LEU A 6 7.65 3.07 17.36
C LEU A 6 6.35 3.42 18.09
N THR A 7 5.65 4.39 17.52
CA THR A 7 4.30 4.77 17.95
C THR A 7 3.31 3.69 17.52
N ARG A 8 2.12 3.68 18.14
CA ARG A 8 1.03 2.79 17.68
C ARG A 8 0.68 3.03 16.20
N GLY A 9 0.87 4.26 15.72
CA GLY A 9 0.69 4.61 14.31
C GLY A 9 1.69 3.92 13.38
N ASP A 10 2.95 3.79 13.80
CA ASP A 10 3.98 3.08 13.00
C ASP A 10 3.65 1.60 12.82
N GLY A 11 3.08 0.97 13.86
CA GLY A 11 2.61 -0.41 13.77
C GLY A 11 1.52 -0.60 12.73
N VAL A 12 0.56 0.34 12.62
CA VAL A 12 -0.50 0.29 11.61
C VAL A 12 0.07 0.50 10.21
N VAL A 13 0.98 1.45 10.02
CA VAL A 13 1.63 1.71 8.72
C VAL A 13 2.38 0.46 8.24
N ILE A 14 3.18 -0.17 9.11
CA ILE A 14 3.94 -1.38 8.76
C ILE A 14 2.99 -2.56 8.49
N GLY A 15 1.98 -2.77 9.36
CA GLY A 15 1.02 -3.85 9.20
C GLY A 15 0.20 -3.71 7.92
N ALA A 16 -0.28 -2.51 7.62
CA ALA A 16 -1.02 -2.23 6.39
C ALA A 16 -0.14 -2.38 5.14
N ALA A 17 1.14 -1.98 5.20
CA ALA A 17 2.08 -2.21 4.10
C ALA A 17 2.34 -3.70 3.86
N LEU A 18 2.50 -4.49 4.91
CA LEU A 18 2.65 -5.94 4.80
C LEU A 18 1.40 -6.59 4.19
N LEU A 19 0.21 -6.18 4.64
CA LEU A 19 -1.05 -6.66 4.08
C LEU A 19 -1.19 -6.28 2.60
N LEU A 20 -0.81 -5.06 2.21
CA LEU A 20 -0.80 -4.61 0.82
C LEU A 20 0.16 -5.47 -0.02
N PHE A 21 1.35 -5.76 0.51
CA PHE A 21 2.31 -6.63 -0.16
C PHE A 21 1.78 -8.05 -0.35
N ILE A 22 1.16 -8.65 0.67
CA ILE A 22 0.53 -9.98 0.57
C ILE A 22 -0.59 -9.96 -0.47
N ALA A 23 -1.45 -8.94 -0.43
CA ALA A 23 -2.56 -8.77 -1.37
C ALA A 23 -2.09 -8.72 -2.84
N SER A 24 -0.87 -8.25 -3.11
CA SER A 24 -0.32 -8.20 -4.48
C SER A 24 -0.17 -9.58 -5.14
N PHE A 25 -0.04 -10.65 -4.35
CA PHE A 25 0.09 -12.03 -4.84
C PHE A 25 -1.26 -12.72 -5.03
N LEU A 26 -2.34 -12.14 -4.52
CA LEU A 26 -3.69 -12.69 -4.67
C LEU A 26 -4.34 -12.15 -5.96
N ASP A 27 -5.39 -12.84 -6.38
CA ASP A 27 -6.13 -12.54 -7.59
C ASP A 27 -6.79 -11.15 -7.51
N ILE A 28 -6.54 -10.32 -8.52
CA ILE A 28 -7.11 -8.96 -8.62
C ILE A 28 -8.48 -8.97 -9.32
N ALA A 29 -8.78 -10.01 -10.08
CA ALA A 29 -10.07 -10.24 -10.71
C ALA A 29 -10.49 -11.70 -10.49
N ASP A 30 -11.76 -11.93 -10.22
CA ASP A 30 -12.35 -13.26 -10.18
C ASP A 30 -12.95 -13.57 -11.56
N LEU A 31 -12.19 -14.29 -12.37
CA LEU A 31 -12.63 -14.71 -13.71
C LEU A 31 -13.33 -16.09 -13.69
N GLY A 32 -13.44 -16.71 -12.52
CA GLY A 32 -13.86 -18.10 -12.35
C GLY A 32 -12.86 -19.11 -12.92
N THR A 33 -12.93 -20.36 -12.44
CA THR A 33 -12.26 -21.48 -13.09
C THR A 33 -13.14 -21.94 -14.26
N ASN A 34 -12.85 -21.44 -15.45
CA ASN A 34 -13.45 -21.95 -16.68
C ASN A 34 -12.63 -23.12 -17.22
N ASP A 35 -13.30 -24.13 -17.80
CA ASP A 35 -12.70 -25.38 -18.34
C ASP A 35 -11.58 -25.17 -19.39
N TYR A 36 -11.35 -23.92 -19.79
CA TYR A 36 -10.28 -23.49 -20.68
C TYR A 36 -8.95 -23.20 -19.97
N GLY A 37 -8.89 -23.28 -18.64
CA GLY A 37 -7.65 -23.16 -17.86
C GLY A 37 -7.14 -21.72 -17.67
N PHE A 38 -8.02 -20.71 -17.73
CA PHE A 38 -7.61 -19.35 -17.39
C PHE A 38 -7.50 -19.22 -15.87
N GLU A 39 -6.30 -18.89 -15.39
CA GLU A 39 -6.06 -18.56 -14.00
C GLU A 39 -6.36 -17.08 -13.78
N SER A 40 -7.05 -16.78 -12.68
CA SER A 40 -7.29 -15.40 -12.26
C SER A 40 -5.95 -14.67 -12.08
N PRO A 41 -5.78 -13.47 -12.67
CA PRO A 41 -4.50 -12.78 -12.60
C PRO A 41 -4.30 -12.18 -11.21
N SER A 42 -3.08 -12.25 -10.68
CA SER A 42 -2.63 -11.41 -9.56
C SER A 42 -2.01 -10.10 -10.08
N ALA A 43 -1.65 -9.18 -9.17
CA ALA A 43 -1.00 -7.93 -9.56
C ALA A 43 0.30 -8.17 -10.34
N TRP A 44 1.01 -9.28 -10.07
CA TRP A 44 2.25 -9.64 -10.75
C TRP A 44 2.06 -10.05 -12.21
N GLY A 45 0.83 -10.37 -12.62
CA GLY A 45 0.47 -10.50 -14.04
C GLY A 45 0.50 -9.17 -14.80
N HIS A 46 0.52 -8.03 -14.08
CA HIS A 46 0.57 -6.69 -14.65
C HIS A 46 1.61 -5.82 -13.92
N LEU A 47 2.86 -5.84 -14.39
CA LEU A 47 3.99 -5.14 -13.75
C LEU A 47 3.73 -3.67 -13.38
N PRO A 48 3.06 -2.84 -14.20
CA PRO A 48 2.74 -1.47 -13.80
C PRO A 48 1.88 -1.38 -12.54
N LEU A 49 0.96 -2.33 -12.32
CA LEU A 49 0.15 -2.41 -11.10
C LEU A 49 0.97 -2.94 -9.93
N ALA A 50 1.66 -4.08 -10.11
CA ALA A 50 2.49 -4.66 -9.06
C ALA A 50 3.56 -3.68 -8.55
N LEU A 51 4.37 -3.12 -9.45
CA LEU A 51 5.51 -2.27 -9.08
C LEU A 51 5.07 -0.82 -8.83
N GLY A 52 4.17 -0.29 -9.65
CA GLY A 52 3.77 1.13 -9.56
C GLY A 52 2.82 1.42 -8.41
N VAL A 53 1.89 0.51 -8.12
CA VAL A 53 0.80 0.76 -7.15
C VAL A 53 1.03 -0.01 -5.87
N PHE A 54 1.10 -1.34 -5.93
CA PHE A 54 1.27 -2.17 -4.72
C PHE A 54 2.62 -1.93 -4.07
N LEU A 55 3.72 -2.10 -4.82
CA LEU A 55 5.07 -1.80 -4.32
C LEU A 55 5.25 -0.31 -4.06
N GLY A 56 4.64 0.56 -4.86
CA GLY A 56 4.63 2.01 -4.62
C GLY A 56 4.09 2.37 -3.24
N GLY A 57 2.97 1.77 -2.83
CA GLY A 57 2.42 1.93 -1.49
C GLY A 57 3.34 1.38 -0.39
N VAL A 58 3.93 0.21 -0.59
CA VAL A 58 4.90 -0.40 0.34
C VAL A 58 6.15 0.47 0.49
N ILE A 59 6.67 1.02 -0.60
CA ILE A 59 7.79 1.98 -0.59
C ILE A 59 7.38 3.24 0.15
N GLY A 60 6.17 3.76 -0.07
CA GLY A 60 5.64 4.90 0.68
C GLY A 60 5.67 4.66 2.19
N ALA A 61 5.23 3.49 2.63
CA ALA A 61 5.31 3.08 4.04
C ALA A 61 6.76 3.01 4.55
N ALA A 62 7.67 2.42 3.77
CA ALA A 62 9.07 2.33 4.12
C ALA A 62 9.70 3.73 4.27
N LEU A 63 9.40 4.68 3.38
CA LEU A 63 9.87 6.06 3.47
C LEU A 63 9.39 6.75 4.76
N ILE A 64 8.12 6.56 5.14
CA ILE A 64 7.55 7.10 6.38
C ILE A 64 8.28 6.54 7.60
N VAL A 65 8.36 5.21 7.70
CA VAL A 65 8.94 4.51 8.86
C VAL A 65 10.42 4.84 8.98
N VAL A 66 11.16 4.81 7.87
CA VAL A 66 12.58 5.18 7.85
C VAL A 66 12.74 6.62 8.31
N ASN A 67 11.97 7.59 7.77
CA ASN A 67 12.08 8.99 8.20
C ASN A 67 11.88 9.17 9.71
N ARG A 68 10.98 8.39 10.32
CA ARG A 68 10.72 8.39 11.76
C ARG A 68 11.78 7.67 12.60
N CYS A 69 12.44 6.65 12.04
CA CYS A 69 13.54 5.96 12.72
C CYS A 69 14.86 6.75 12.69
N LEU A 70 14.98 7.75 11.82
CA LEU A 70 16.17 8.59 11.76
C LEU A 70 16.20 9.64 12.89
N PRO A 71 17.38 9.93 13.49
CA PRO A 71 17.51 10.92 14.57
C PRO A 71 17.15 12.35 14.16
N GLN A 72 17.21 12.64 12.86
CA GLN A 72 16.74 13.88 12.27
C GLN A 72 16.02 13.53 10.96
N PRO A 73 14.81 14.08 10.72
CA PRO A 73 14.09 13.84 9.49
C PRO A 73 14.95 14.30 8.30
N ARG A 74 15.24 13.37 7.39
CA ARG A 74 16.15 13.63 6.27
C ARG A 74 15.36 14.13 5.08
N LYS A 75 15.86 15.23 4.50
CA LYS A 75 15.38 15.71 3.21
C LYS A 75 16.19 15.04 2.10
N VAL A 76 15.52 14.45 1.11
CA VAL A 76 16.15 13.95 -0.12
C VAL A 76 15.74 14.89 -1.24
N ALA A 77 16.72 15.44 -1.96
CA ALA A 77 16.49 16.48 -2.97
C ALA A 77 15.66 17.69 -2.45
N GLY A 78 15.76 17.99 -1.15
CA GLY A 78 15.00 19.08 -0.51
C GLY A 78 13.60 18.70 0.00
N HIS A 79 13.09 17.51 -0.31
CA HIS A 79 11.77 17.04 0.11
C HIS A 79 11.85 16.14 1.35
N ASP A 80 10.90 16.31 2.28
CA ASP A 80 10.76 15.44 3.44
C ASP A 80 10.32 14.03 3.00
N LEU A 81 11.08 13.01 3.40
CA LEU A 81 10.83 11.60 3.07
C LEU A 81 9.46 11.12 3.57
N GLY A 82 9.00 11.63 4.72
CA GLY A 82 7.69 11.32 5.29
C GLY A 82 6.58 11.84 4.39
N THR A 83 6.64 13.11 3.99
CA THR A 83 5.63 13.71 3.09
C THR A 83 5.58 13.00 1.74
N VAL A 84 6.74 12.65 1.16
CA VAL A 84 6.80 11.87 -0.09
C VAL A 84 6.16 10.50 0.11
N GLY A 85 6.49 9.81 1.21
CA GLY A 85 5.90 8.52 1.53
C GLY A 85 4.38 8.58 1.69
N VAL A 86 3.85 9.60 2.38
CA VAL A 86 2.39 9.83 2.50
C VAL A 86 1.76 9.97 1.12
N ALA A 87 2.34 10.76 0.22
CA ALA A 87 1.82 10.93 -1.13
C ALA A 87 1.73 9.60 -1.90
N PHE A 88 2.75 8.73 -1.80
CA PHE A 88 2.73 7.39 -2.40
C PHE A 88 1.60 6.51 -1.82
N THR A 89 1.39 6.54 -0.50
CA THR A 89 0.32 5.75 0.13
C THR A 89 -1.08 6.21 -0.31
N VAL A 90 -1.28 7.54 -0.39
CA VAL A 90 -2.54 8.12 -0.87
C VAL A 90 -2.77 7.82 -2.34
N PHE A 91 -1.73 7.87 -3.17
CA PHE A 91 -1.82 7.49 -4.58
C PHE A 91 -2.20 6.02 -4.76
N ALA A 92 -1.58 5.10 -4.01
CA ALA A 92 -1.91 3.68 -4.06
C ALA A 92 -3.38 3.42 -3.68
N PHE A 93 -3.85 4.07 -2.61
CA PHE A 93 -5.26 4.03 -2.22
C PHE A 93 -6.16 4.57 -3.34
N TRP A 94 -5.84 5.74 -3.89
CA TRP A 94 -6.63 6.38 -4.93
C TRP A 94 -6.77 5.51 -6.18
N TYR A 95 -5.67 4.90 -6.63
CA TYR A 95 -5.70 4.00 -7.78
C TYR A 95 -6.56 2.76 -7.50
N LEU A 96 -6.36 2.10 -6.35
CA LEU A 96 -7.09 0.87 -6.01
C LEU A 96 -8.57 1.11 -5.75
N LEU A 97 -8.95 2.31 -5.27
CA LEU A 97 -10.35 2.72 -5.16
C LEU A 97 -11.03 2.67 -6.53
N TRP A 98 -10.43 3.29 -7.56
CA TRP A 98 -11.03 3.31 -8.88
C TRP A 98 -11.03 1.93 -9.55
N GLN A 99 -9.97 1.15 -9.39
CA GLN A 99 -9.97 -0.25 -9.86
C GLN A 99 -11.08 -1.07 -9.22
N LEU A 100 -11.33 -0.90 -7.92
CA LEU A 100 -12.41 -1.61 -7.24
C LEU A 100 -13.78 -1.20 -7.78
N LEU A 101 -13.98 0.09 -8.03
CA LEU A 101 -15.23 0.59 -8.61
C LEU A 101 -15.44 0.16 -10.07
N ASP A 102 -14.36 -0.01 -10.84
CA ASP A 102 -14.37 -0.46 -12.23
C ASP A 102 -14.49 -1.98 -12.38
N SER A 103 -14.43 -2.73 -11.27
CA SER A 103 -14.42 -4.20 -11.32
C SER A 103 -15.77 -4.85 -11.70
N ASP A 104 -16.85 -4.08 -11.82
CA ASP A 104 -18.20 -4.56 -12.18
C ASP A 104 -18.67 -5.79 -11.37
N GLY A 105 -18.23 -5.91 -10.11
CA GLY A 105 -18.57 -7.03 -9.23
C GLY A 105 -17.68 -8.28 -9.36
N SER A 106 -16.67 -8.24 -10.23
CA SER A 106 -15.67 -9.31 -10.43
C SER A 106 -14.37 -9.07 -9.64
N ALA A 107 -14.41 -8.28 -8.56
CA ALA A 107 -13.23 -7.99 -7.76
C ALA A 107 -12.68 -9.25 -7.09
N GLY A 108 -11.45 -9.61 -7.41
CA GLY A 108 -10.74 -10.69 -6.75
C GLY A 108 -10.34 -10.33 -5.31
N ALA A 109 -10.01 -11.35 -4.52
CA ALA A 109 -9.62 -11.17 -3.12
C ALA A 109 -8.41 -10.25 -2.93
N GLY A 110 -7.45 -10.28 -3.87
CA GLY A 110 -6.27 -9.41 -3.89
C GLY A 110 -6.61 -7.94 -4.10
N LEU A 111 -7.60 -7.63 -4.94
CA LEU A 111 -8.05 -6.25 -5.15
C LEU A 111 -8.79 -5.72 -3.91
N ILE A 112 -9.67 -6.52 -3.31
CA ILE A 112 -10.42 -6.13 -2.11
C ILE A 112 -9.48 -5.93 -0.92
N LEU A 113 -8.61 -6.90 -0.65
CA LEU A 113 -7.63 -6.81 0.44
C LEU A 113 -6.61 -5.71 0.19
N GLY A 114 -6.16 -5.54 -1.06
CA GLY A 114 -5.26 -4.46 -1.46
C GLY A 114 -5.89 -3.09 -1.22
N PHE A 115 -7.15 -2.91 -1.57
CA PHE A 115 -7.90 -1.68 -1.30
C PHE A 115 -8.00 -1.38 0.21
N ILE A 116 -8.41 -2.36 1.02
CA ILE A 116 -8.51 -2.18 2.48
C ILE A 116 -7.14 -1.85 3.08
N ALA A 117 -6.10 -2.58 2.67
CA ALA A 117 -4.74 -2.32 3.11
C ALA A 117 -4.26 -0.93 2.74
N ALA A 118 -4.51 -0.48 1.50
CA ALA A 118 -4.14 0.85 1.04
C ALA A 118 -4.93 1.96 1.77
N LEU A 119 -6.22 1.76 2.04
CA LEU A 119 -7.04 2.68 2.83
C LEU A 119 -6.50 2.83 4.25
N LEU A 120 -6.21 1.71 4.93
CA LEU A 120 -5.63 1.73 6.27
C LEU A 120 -4.25 2.37 6.27
N LEU A 121 -3.43 2.08 5.27
CA LEU A 121 -2.10 2.62 5.12
C LEU A 121 -2.13 4.13 4.93
N ALA A 122 -2.93 4.63 3.97
CA ALA A 122 -3.09 6.05 3.71
C ALA A 122 -3.70 6.78 4.91
N GLY A 123 -4.73 6.20 5.54
CA GLY A 123 -5.37 6.76 6.73
C GLY A 123 -4.40 6.88 7.90
N ALA A 124 -3.60 5.85 8.18
CA ALA A 124 -2.60 5.87 9.24
C ALA A 124 -1.43 6.81 8.94
N ALA A 125 -1.00 6.88 7.67
CA ALA A 125 0.04 7.78 7.22
C ALA A 125 -0.37 9.25 7.43
N VAL A 126 -1.60 9.60 7.05
CA VAL A 126 -2.14 10.95 7.23
C VAL A 126 -2.39 11.25 8.71
N ALA A 127 -3.10 10.37 9.42
CA ALA A 127 -3.41 10.58 10.84
C ALA A 127 -2.16 10.67 11.72
N GLY A 128 -1.13 9.87 11.42
CA GLY A 128 0.15 9.90 12.15
C GLY A 128 0.97 11.17 11.91
N SER A 129 0.60 12.04 10.97
CA SER A 129 1.17 13.38 10.85
C SER A 129 0.40 14.44 11.66
N LEU A 130 -0.86 14.14 12.01
CA LEU A 130 -1.78 15.04 12.72
C LEU A 130 -1.81 14.78 14.23
N VAL A 131 -1.47 13.56 14.66
CA VAL A 131 -1.51 13.15 16.08
C VAL A 131 -0.08 12.86 16.56
N PRO A 132 0.39 13.52 17.63
CA PRO A 132 1.73 13.33 18.18
C PRO A 132 1.94 11.97 18.84
#